data_AF-A0A1G9WDN1-F1
#
_entry.id   AF-A0A1G9WDN1-F1
#
_cell.length_a   1.000
_cell.length_b   1.000
_cell.length_c   1.000
_cell.angle_alpha   90.00
_cell.angle_beta   90.00
_cell.angle_gamma   90.00
#
_symmetry.space_group_name_H-M   'P 1'
#
loop_
_entity.id
_entity.type
_entity.pdbx_description
1 polymer ?
#
loop_
_entity_poly.entity_id
_entity_poly.type
_entity_poly.pdbx_seq_one_letter_code
_entity_poly.pdbx_strand_id
1 'polypeptide(L)' 'MTAQDRPAASLVPPQDRAVVDEWLARITAVVGGDAQETGPEACRTAAEAAEELSAYLWMLRALRRRTA' A
#
# COMPACT_ATOMS: atom_id res chain seq x y z
N MET A 1 -19.68 16.95 22.09
CA MET A 1 -18.44 17.20 21.33
C MET A 1 -18.36 16.13 20.24
N THR A 2 -19.05 16.35 19.13
CA THR A 2 -19.08 15.41 17.99
C THR A 2 -17.96 15.77 17.04
N ALA A 3 -16.85 15.02 17.08
CA ALA A 3 -15.83 15.08 16.05
C ALA A 3 -16.46 14.54 14.76
N GLN A 4 -16.70 15.43 13.79
CA GLN A 4 -17.08 15.02 12.45
C GLN A 4 -15.87 14.27 11.87
N ASP A 5 -16.05 12.97 11.64
CA ASP A 5 -15.12 12.11 10.92
C ASP A 5 -15.07 12.60 9.47
N ARG A 6 -14.19 13.58 9.20
CA ARG A 6 -13.92 14.02 7.83
C ARG A 6 -13.48 12.78 7.06
N PRO A 7 -14.04 12.49 5.87
CA PRO A 7 -13.52 11.43 5.04
C PRO A 7 -12.03 11.69 4.87
N ALA A 8 -11.21 10.77 5.38
CA ALA A 8 -9.77 10.88 5.32
C ALA A 8 -9.41 10.98 3.83
N ALA A 9 -9.07 12.18 3.38
CA ALA A 9 -8.65 12.38 1.99
C ALA A 9 -7.55 11.35 1.70
N SER A 10 -7.71 10.57 0.63
CA SER A 10 -6.85 9.45 0.25
C SER A 10 -5.38 9.74 0.53
N LEU A 11 -4.69 8.84 1.21
CA LEU A 11 -3.25 8.97 1.46
C LEU A 11 -2.46 8.96 0.15
N VAL A 12 -2.95 8.20 -0.82
CA VAL A 12 -2.33 7.97 -2.13
C VAL A 12 -2.86 9.02 -3.12
N PRO A 13 -2.00 9.86 -3.71
CA PRO A 13 -2.37 10.76 -4.79
C PRO A 13 -2.88 10.00 -6.03
N PRO A 14 -3.77 10.59 -6.86
CA PRO A 14 -4.33 9.90 -8.02
C PRO A 14 -3.27 9.36 -9.00
N GLN A 15 -2.17 10.10 -9.20
CA GLN A 15 -1.09 9.70 -10.10
C GLN A 15 -0.31 8.47 -9.61
N ASP A 16 -0.30 8.22 -8.30
CA ASP A 16 0.45 7.13 -7.68
C ASP A 16 -0.40 5.87 -7.48
N ARG A 17 -1.72 5.97 -7.72
CA ARG A 17 -2.67 4.90 -7.43
C ARG A 17 -2.43 3.64 -8.25
N ALA A 18 -2.12 3.78 -9.53
CA ALA A 18 -1.83 2.64 -10.40
C ALA A 18 -0.63 1.81 -9.90
N VAL A 19 0.43 2.48 -9.43
CA VAL A 19 1.63 1.82 -8.90
C VAL A 19 1.31 1.11 -7.58
N VAL A 20 0.57 1.75 -6.67
CA VAL A 20 0.15 1.13 -5.41
C VAL A 20 -0.76 -0.08 -5.66
N ASP A 21 -1.70 0.02 -6.60
CA ASP A 21 -2.61 -1.06 -6.94
C ASP A 21 -1.86 -2.28 -7.54
N GLU A 22 -0.85 -2.05 -8.39
CA GLU A 22 0.00 -3.11 -8.93
C GLU A 22 0.74 -3.86 -7.82
N TRP A 23 1.30 -3.14 -6.86
CA TRP A 23 2.03 -3.72 -5.76
C TRP A 23 1.13 -4.52 -4.83
N LEU A 24 -0.06 -3.99 -4.53
CA LEU A 24 -1.07 -4.72 -3.78
C LEU A 24 -1.51 -5.98 -4.52
N ALA A 25 -1.69 -5.93 -5.84
CA ALA A 25 -2.02 -7.11 -6.65
C ALA A 25 -0.93 -8.19 -6.53
N ARG A 26 0.34 -7.82 -6.64
CA ARG A 26 1.48 -8.76 -6.48
C ARG A 26 1.53 -9.39 -5.09
N ILE A 27 1.31 -8.62 -4.04
CA ILE A 27 1.30 -9.14 -2.66
C ILE A 27 0.10 -10.09 -2.46
N THR A 28 -1.09 -9.67 -2.87
CA THR A 28 -2.32 -10.45 -2.68
C THR A 28 -2.36 -11.73 -3.52
N ALA A 29 -1.64 -11.80 -4.64
CA ALA A 29 -1.46 -13.04 -5.40
C ALA A 29 -0.76 -14.15 -4.59
N VAL A 30 -0.01 -13.80 -3.53
CA VAL A 30 0.75 -14.74 -2.69
C VAL A 30 0.12 -14.93 -1.31
N VAL A 31 -0.34 -13.86 -0.66
CA VAL A 31 -0.86 -13.90 0.72
C VAL A 31 -2.35 -13.58 0.86
N GLY A 32 -3.05 -13.36 -0.27
CA GLY A 32 -4.49 -13.10 -0.29
C GLY A 32 -5.33 -14.36 -0.08
N GLY A 33 -6.63 -14.17 0.18
CA GLY A 33 -7.58 -15.28 0.37
C GLY A 33 -7.67 -16.23 -0.83
N ASP A 34 -7.43 -15.70 -2.04
CA ASP A 34 -7.40 -16.45 -3.30
C ASP A 34 -5.97 -16.55 -3.88
N ALA A 35 -4.95 -16.68 -3.02
CA ALA A 35 -3.55 -16.77 -3.44
C ALA A 35 -3.34 -17.81 -4.53
N GLN A 36 -2.71 -17.39 -5.62
CA GLN A 36 -2.42 -18.22 -6.81
C GLN A 36 -0.98 -18.72 -6.82
N GLU A 37 -0.10 -18.04 -6.09
CA GLU A 37 1.31 -18.37 -5.97
C GLU A 37 1.61 -18.90 -4.58
N THR A 38 2.08 -20.14 -4.50
CA THR A 38 2.39 -20.79 -3.23
C THR A 38 3.83 -21.29 -3.27
N GLY A 39 4.71 -20.66 -2.49
CA GLY A 39 6.10 -21.07 -2.40
C GLY A 39 6.90 -20.14 -1.47
N PRO A 40 7.96 -20.64 -0.83
CA PRO A 40 8.75 -19.85 0.12
C PRO A 40 9.39 -18.63 -0.53
N GLU A 41 9.84 -18.75 -1.79
CA GLU A 41 10.42 -17.63 -2.54
C GLU A 41 9.36 -16.60 -2.93
N ALA A 42 8.16 -17.03 -3.35
CA ALA A 42 7.04 -16.13 -3.62
C ALA A 42 6.65 -15.35 -2.37
N CYS A 43 6.59 -16.02 -1.21
CA CYS A 43 6.34 -15.36 0.08
C CYS A 43 7.42 -14.32 0.42
N ARG A 44 8.70 -14.64 0.15
CA ARG A 44 9.81 -13.72 0.34
C ARG A 44 9.66 -12.47 -0.55
N THR A 45 9.44 -12.65 -1.84
CA THR A 45 9.26 -11.54 -2.79
C THR A 45 8.03 -10.70 -2.44
N ALA A 46 6.93 -11.32 -1.99
CA ALA A 46 5.76 -10.60 -1.51
C ALA A 46 6.04 -9.78 -0.25
N ALA A 47 6.85 -10.31 0.68
CA ALA A 47 7.28 -9.57 1.87
C ALA A 47 8.16 -8.37 1.49
N GLU A 48 9.14 -8.55 0.60
CA GLU A 48 10.00 -7.46 0.09
C GLU A 48 9.15 -6.36 -0.58
N ALA A 49 8.18 -6.74 -1.42
CA ALA A 49 7.24 -5.79 -2.02
C ALA A 49 6.38 -5.05 -0.97
N ALA A 50 5.96 -5.75 0.10
CA ALA A 50 5.19 -5.11 1.17
C ALA A 50 6.03 -4.09 1.98
N GLU A 51 7.31 -4.38 2.21
CA GLU A 51 8.24 -3.46 2.89
C GLU A 51 8.48 -2.20 2.07
N GLU A 52 8.79 -2.37 0.78
CA GLU A 52 9.03 -1.25 -0.11
C GLU A 52 7.73 -0.40 -0.31
N LEU A 53 6.54 -1.03 -0.36
CA LEU A 53 5.25 -0.32 -0.43
C LEU A 53 5.02 0.49 0.85
N SER A 54 5.33 -0.10 2.00
CA SER A 54 5.22 0.57 3.29
C SER A 54 6.13 1.80 3.36
N ALA A 55 7.38 1.69 2.90
CA ALA A 55 8.32 2.80 2.82
C ALA A 55 7.80 3.93 1.92
N TYR A 56 7.26 3.57 0.75
CA TYR A 56 6.68 4.53 -0.20
C TYR A 56 5.48 5.27 0.38
N LEU A 57 4.54 4.56 1.01
CA LEU A 57 3.37 5.17 1.67
C LEU A 57 3.78 6.08 2.83
N TRP A 58 4.83 5.73 3.58
CA TRP A 58 5.41 6.60 4.60
C TRP A 58 5.99 7.88 4.00
N MET A 59 6.68 7.79 2.87
CA MET A 59 7.19 8.96 2.15
C MET A 59 6.05 9.88 1.68
N LEU A 60 4.98 9.32 1.09
CA LEU A 60 3.80 10.08 0.68
C LEU A 60 3.12 10.77 1.87
N ARG A 61 2.99 10.06 3.00
CA ARG A 61 2.46 10.63 4.25
C ARG A 61 3.31 11.80 4.74
N ALA A 62 4.63 11.64 4.75
CA ALA A 62 5.57 12.65 5.20
C ALA A 62 5.54 13.89 4.29
N LEU A 63 5.48 13.70 2.97
CA LEU A 63 5.35 14.77 1.99
C LEU A 63 4.07 15.57 2.23
N ARG A 64 2.94 14.88 2.37
CA ARG A 64 1.64 15.53 2.61
C ARG A 64 1.61 16.36 3.89
N ARG A 65 2.28 15.90 4.97
CA ARG A 65 2.40 16.65 6.23
C ARG A 65 3.25 17.91 6.11
N ARG A 66 4.19 17.97 5.15
CA ARG A 66 5.03 19.16 4.91
C ARG A 66 4.32 20.20 4.05
N THR A 67 3.39 19.78 3.20
CA THR A 67 2.68 20.64 2.25
C THR A 67 1.30 21.10 2.76
N ALA A 68 0.85 20.62 3.92
CA ALA A 68 -0.41 20.97 4.58
C ALA A 68 -0.17 21.94 5.73
#